data_AF-A0A5N5NFC9-F1
#
_entry.id   AF-A0A5N5NFC9-F1
#
_cell.length_a   1.000
_cell.length_b   1.000
_cell.length_c   1.000
_cell.angle_alpha   90.00
_cell.angle_beta   90.00
_cell.angle_gamma   90.00
#
_symmetry.space_group_name_H-M   'P 1'
#
loop_
_entity.id
_entity.type
_entity.pdbx_description
1 polymer ?
#
loop_
_entity_poly.entity_id
_entity_poly.type
_entity_poly.pdbx_seq_one_letter_code
_entity_poly.pdbx_strand_id
1 'polypeptide(L)'
;MYTAASNAYWSTQSSNGSGYQLIFNQSGYMYLVASNGTILRYVFSNPVSLQDLYLRATIDYDGVFRQYVYPKTASSGRRWAMAWSTLPKFVPSNICLAISFPSGSGACGFNSYCKIGDDQRPSCSCPPGYTFLDQNDVTKGCKQMFISQDCGHPSQETESFEIEDMLNTNFPHTDYEVFGSVDEDWCRQFCLSDCYCVVATFMDRTCWNKRGPLANGVTDPGISDKALMKVRKRNRTEELAQKKSAKKSDRSAF
;
A
#
# COMPACT_ATOMS: atom_id res chain seq x y z
N MET A 1 -17.25 21.63 2.64
CA MET A 1 -16.21 21.74 1.61
C MET A 1 -14.90 21.31 2.26
N TYR A 2 -14.52 20.03 2.13
CA TYR A 2 -13.25 19.55 2.67
C TYR A 2 -12.17 19.83 1.63
N THR A 3 -11.30 20.80 1.92
CA THR A 3 -10.09 21.04 1.15
C THR A 3 -9.13 19.88 1.39
N ALA A 4 -9.22 18.85 0.55
CA ALA A 4 -8.16 17.85 0.47
C ALA A 4 -6.90 18.57 -0.04
N ALA A 5 -5.83 18.59 0.76
CA ALA A 5 -4.53 19.03 0.28
C ALA A 5 -4.18 18.23 -0.98
N SER A 6 -4.01 18.91 -2.12
CA SER A 6 -3.69 18.26 -3.40
C SER A 6 -2.21 17.88 -3.45
N ASN A 7 -1.79 16.95 -2.60
CA ASN A 7 -0.44 16.44 -2.65
C ASN A 7 -0.31 15.51 -3.87
N ALA A 8 0.54 15.88 -4.82
CA ALA A 8 0.90 14.99 -5.92
C ALA A 8 1.80 13.88 -5.38
N TYR A 9 1.44 12.61 -5.61
CA TYR A 9 2.27 11.45 -5.24
C TYR A 9 3.37 11.15 -6.27
N TRP A 10 3.30 11.81 -7.44
CA TRP A 10 4.30 11.69 -8.48
C TRP A 10 4.42 12.99 -9.26
N SER A 11 5.65 13.34 -9.64
CA SER A 11 5.96 14.49 -10.49
C SER A 11 7.24 14.22 -11.27
N THR A 12 7.38 14.84 -12.44
CA THR A 12 8.63 14.83 -13.20
C THR A 12 9.72 15.72 -12.58
N GLN A 13 9.41 16.48 -11.52
CA GLN A 13 10.35 17.35 -10.78
C GLN A 13 11.14 18.31 -11.70
N SER A 14 10.49 18.93 -12.70
CA SER A 14 11.16 19.86 -13.61
C SER A 14 11.46 21.18 -12.88
N SER A 15 12.73 21.41 -12.51
CA SER A 15 13.25 22.66 -11.95
C SER A 15 13.54 23.72 -13.01
N ASN A 16 13.69 23.33 -14.28
CA ASN A 16 14.00 24.23 -15.39
C ASN A 16 12.76 24.52 -16.23
N GLY A 17 12.10 25.63 -15.91
CA GLY A 17 10.93 26.12 -16.65
C GLY A 17 9.65 25.36 -16.30
N SER A 18 8.55 26.09 -16.14
CA SER A 18 7.23 25.48 -16.06
C SER A 18 7.01 24.68 -17.35
N GLY A 19 7.07 23.35 -17.28
CA GLY A 19 6.77 22.51 -18.42
C GLY A 19 5.43 22.95 -19.03
N TYR A 20 5.43 23.15 -20.34
CA TYR A 20 4.32 23.79 -21.06
C TYR A 20 3.40 22.76 -21.71
N GLN A 21 3.99 21.68 -22.24
CA GLN A 21 3.25 20.67 -22.99
C GLN A 21 3.82 19.27 -22.77
N LEU A 22 2.92 18.28 -22.63
CA LEU A 22 3.26 16.86 -22.66
C LEU A 22 3.13 16.36 -24.10
N ILE A 23 4.21 15.85 -24.66
CA ILE A 23 4.26 15.27 -26.01
C ILE A 23 4.20 13.75 -25.89
N PHE A 24 3.27 13.13 -26.61
CA PHE A 24 3.24 11.69 -26.86
C PHE A 24 3.46 11.43 -28.34
N ASN A 25 4.62 10.91 -28.71
CA ASN A 25 5.03 10.84 -30.11
C ASN A 25 4.84 9.46 -30.74
N GLN A 26 5.09 9.42 -32.05
CA GLN A 26 4.89 8.22 -32.88
C GLN A 26 5.85 7.05 -32.62
N SER A 27 6.87 7.26 -31.79
CA SER A 27 7.84 6.23 -31.40
C SER A 27 7.59 5.68 -30.00
N GLY A 28 6.47 6.05 -29.37
CA GLY A 28 6.11 5.63 -28.02
C GLY A 28 6.74 6.46 -26.90
N TYR A 29 7.57 7.45 -27.23
CA TYR A 29 8.13 8.35 -26.22
C TYR A 29 7.08 9.31 -25.71
N MET A 30 7.11 9.53 -24.40
CA MET A 30 6.33 10.56 -23.75
C MET A 30 7.22 11.47 -22.92
N TYR A 31 7.21 12.76 -23.18
CA TYR A 31 8.12 13.72 -22.56
C TYR A 31 7.51 15.11 -22.44
N LEU A 32 7.98 15.85 -21.45
CA LEU A 32 7.59 17.23 -21.16
C LEU A 32 8.51 18.19 -21.94
N VAL A 33 7.93 19.20 -22.58
CA VAL A 33 8.68 20.27 -23.25
C VAL A 33 8.40 21.63 -22.62
N ALA A 34 9.41 22.50 -22.61
CA ALA A 34 9.28 23.91 -22.27
C ALA A 34 8.64 24.71 -23.42
N SER A 35 8.20 25.94 -23.14
CA SER A 35 7.61 26.84 -24.15
C SER A 35 8.54 27.13 -25.34
N ASN A 36 9.86 27.01 -25.16
CA ASN A 36 10.86 27.18 -26.21
C ASN A 36 11.16 25.89 -27.00
N GLY A 37 10.41 24.79 -26.75
CA GLY A 37 10.58 23.49 -27.41
C GLY A 37 11.67 22.59 -26.81
N THR A 38 12.39 23.03 -25.77
CA THR A 38 13.41 22.20 -25.10
C THR A 38 12.75 21.02 -24.38
N ILE A 39 13.25 19.80 -24.61
CA ILE A 39 12.81 18.61 -23.86
C ILE A 39 13.33 18.71 -22.43
N LEU A 40 12.42 18.73 -21.46
CA LEU A 40 12.74 18.85 -20.04
C LEU A 40 12.95 17.49 -19.39
N ARG A 41 12.02 16.54 -19.60
CA ARG A 41 12.04 15.23 -18.96
C ARG A 41 11.24 14.21 -19.75
N TYR A 42 11.74 12.98 -19.83
CA TYR A 42 10.96 11.84 -20.29
C TYR A 42 10.10 11.30 -19.15
N VAL A 43 8.80 11.10 -19.43
CA VAL A 43 7.86 10.35 -18.60
C VAL A 43 7.97 8.87 -18.93
N PHE A 44 7.96 8.55 -20.23
CA PHE A 44 8.16 7.20 -20.73
C PHE A 44 9.20 7.15 -21.84
N SER A 45 10.08 6.16 -21.74
CA SER A 45 11.08 5.80 -22.75
C SER A 45 10.91 4.34 -23.11
N ASN A 46 9.79 4.03 -23.76
CA ASN A 46 9.43 2.72 -24.27
C ASN A 46 9.41 2.79 -25.81
N PRO A 47 10.50 2.44 -26.51
CA PRO A 47 10.54 2.50 -27.97
C PRO A 47 9.61 1.43 -28.57
N VAL A 48 8.63 1.87 -29.35
CA VAL A 48 7.64 1.00 -30.00
C VAL A 48 7.38 1.48 -31.43
N SER A 49 7.22 0.53 -32.38
CA SER A 49 6.85 0.85 -33.76
C SER A 49 5.33 0.99 -33.90
N LEU A 50 4.86 2.18 -34.28
CA LEU A 50 3.45 2.42 -34.61
C LEU A 50 2.98 1.81 -35.94
N GLN A 51 3.89 1.28 -36.77
CA GLN A 51 3.48 0.60 -38.00
C GLN A 51 2.56 -0.58 -37.69
N ASP A 52 2.91 -1.36 -36.65
CA ASP A 52 2.24 -2.61 -36.32
C ASP A 52 1.32 -2.51 -35.09
N LEU A 53 1.37 -1.39 -34.35
CA LEU A 53 0.76 -1.26 -33.03
C LEU A 53 -0.10 0.02 -32.92
N TYR A 54 -1.23 -0.08 -32.24
CA TYR A 54 -1.91 1.07 -31.64
C TYR A 54 -1.31 1.34 -30.27
N LEU A 55 -1.17 2.61 -29.92
CA LEU A 55 -0.68 3.06 -28.62
C LEU A 55 -1.76 3.79 -27.84
N ARG A 56 -1.80 3.55 -26.54
CA ARG A 56 -2.67 4.25 -25.59
C ARG A 56 -1.88 4.52 -24.31
N ALA A 57 -2.13 5.63 -23.65
CA ALA A 57 -1.63 5.90 -22.30
C ALA A 57 -2.78 6.34 -21.39
N THR A 58 -2.90 5.75 -20.20
CA THR A 58 -3.99 6.00 -19.26
C THR A 58 -3.50 5.99 -17.83
N ILE A 59 -4.11 6.82 -16.99
CA ILE A 59 -4.08 6.63 -15.54
C ILE A 59 -5.15 5.59 -15.25
N ASP A 60 -4.75 4.43 -14.75
CA ASP A 60 -5.70 3.37 -14.40
C ASP A 60 -6.37 3.67 -13.05
N TYR A 61 -7.37 2.87 -12.70
CA TYR A 61 -8.12 3.03 -11.43
C TYR A 61 -7.23 2.94 -10.18
N ASP A 62 -6.06 2.31 -10.29
CA ASP A 62 -5.07 2.18 -9.22
C ASP A 62 -4.12 3.39 -9.13
N GLY A 63 -4.40 4.46 -9.88
CA GLY A 63 -3.62 5.71 -9.87
C GLY A 63 -2.28 5.62 -10.60
N VAL A 64 -1.93 4.49 -11.20
CA VAL A 64 -0.67 4.35 -11.93
C VAL A 64 -0.88 4.73 -13.40
N PHE A 65 0.02 5.57 -13.91
CA PHE A 65 0.05 5.96 -15.31
C PHE A 65 0.81 4.90 -16.12
N ARG A 66 0.13 4.32 -17.11
CA ARG A 66 0.64 3.21 -17.92
C ARG A 66 0.52 3.49 -19.41
N GLN A 67 1.43 2.90 -20.18
CA GLN A 67 1.29 2.80 -21.63
C GLN A 67 0.87 1.39 -22.03
N TYR A 68 0.04 1.32 -23.06
CA TYR A 68 -0.54 0.11 -23.60
C TYR A 68 -0.29 0.04 -25.11
N VAL A 69 -0.08 -1.17 -25.60
CA VAL A 69 0.01 -1.49 -27.02
C VAL A 69 -1.09 -2.47 -27.42
N TYR A 70 -1.57 -2.36 -28.65
CA TYR A 70 -2.49 -3.32 -29.27
C TYR A 70 -2.03 -3.64 -30.70
N PRO A 71 -1.87 -4.91 -31.08
CA PRO A 71 -1.48 -5.28 -32.45
C PRO A 71 -2.54 -4.96 -33.49
N LYS A 72 -2.14 -4.29 -34.57
CA LYS A 72 -3.02 -4.00 -35.71
C LYS A 72 -3.38 -5.24 -36.50
N THR A 73 -2.50 -6.24 -36.51
CA THR A 73 -2.67 -7.50 -37.23
C THR A 73 -2.31 -8.68 -36.34
N ALA A 74 -2.98 -9.81 -36.58
CA ALA A 74 -2.65 -11.07 -35.94
C ALA A 74 -1.32 -11.58 -36.53
N SER A 75 -0.22 -11.42 -35.79
CA SER A 75 1.07 -11.99 -36.18
C SER A 75 1.13 -13.46 -35.78
N SER A 76 1.37 -14.35 -36.75
CA SER A 76 1.61 -15.79 -36.56
C SER A 76 2.94 -16.10 -35.85
N GLY A 77 3.74 -15.07 -35.50
CA GLY A 77 5.07 -15.18 -34.90
C GLY A 77 5.22 -14.40 -33.58
N ARG A 78 4.59 -14.90 -32.52
CA ARG A 78 4.99 -14.81 -31.09
C ARG A 78 5.57 -13.48 -30.56
N ARG A 79 4.81 -12.37 -30.55
CA ARG A 79 5.17 -11.26 -29.63
C ARG A 79 4.01 -10.61 -28.89
N TRP A 80 2.81 -10.56 -29.49
CA TRP A 80 1.66 -9.92 -28.87
C TRP A 80 0.38 -10.66 -29.23
N ALA A 81 -0.43 -10.99 -28.23
CA ALA A 81 -1.80 -11.45 -28.44
C ALA A 81 -2.67 -10.31 -29.00
N MET A 82 -3.79 -10.63 -29.64
CA MET A 82 -4.79 -9.64 -30.11
C MET A 82 -5.57 -9.02 -28.93
N ALA A 83 -4.85 -8.41 -28.00
CA ALA A 83 -5.33 -7.80 -26.77
C ALA A 83 -4.47 -6.59 -26.40
N TRP A 84 -4.98 -5.72 -25.53
CA TRP A 84 -4.18 -4.65 -24.94
C TRP A 84 -3.16 -5.24 -23.98
N SER A 85 -1.91 -4.88 -24.17
CA SER A 85 -0.80 -5.29 -23.30
C SER A 85 -0.07 -4.06 -22.76
N THR A 86 0.29 -4.10 -21.49
CA THR A 86 1.03 -3.03 -20.83
C THR A 86 2.50 -3.04 -21.25
N LEU A 87 3.09 -1.85 -21.45
CA LEU A 87 4.53 -1.69 -21.59
C LEU A 87 5.23 -1.76 -20.22
N PRO A 88 6.51 -2.19 -20.16
CA PRO A 88 7.16 -2.53 -18.90
C PRO A 88 7.43 -1.32 -17.98
N LYS A 89 7.46 -0.10 -18.51
CA LYS A 89 7.62 1.12 -17.71
C LYS A 89 6.27 1.77 -17.47
N PHE A 90 5.96 1.97 -16.20
CA PHE A 90 4.79 2.68 -15.68
C PHE A 90 5.25 3.62 -14.55
N VAL A 91 4.46 4.65 -14.27
CA VAL A 91 4.80 5.65 -13.26
C VAL A 91 3.65 5.88 -12.28
N PRO A 92 3.91 5.88 -10.97
CA PRO A 92 5.16 5.46 -10.32
C PRO A 92 5.42 3.95 -10.49
N SER A 93 6.68 3.51 -10.35
CA SER A 93 7.05 2.09 -10.40
C SER A 93 6.52 1.29 -9.21
N ASN A 94 6.29 1.95 -8.07
CA ASN A 94 5.61 1.38 -6.92
C ASN A 94 4.71 2.46 -6.30
N ILE A 95 3.41 2.37 -6.56
CA ILE A 95 2.41 3.29 -6.02
C ILE A 95 2.25 3.17 -4.50
N CYS A 96 2.50 1.98 -3.93
CA CYS A 96 2.43 1.76 -2.49
C CYS A 96 3.49 2.58 -1.73
N LEU A 97 4.65 2.81 -2.33
CA LEU A 97 5.71 3.66 -1.77
C LEU A 97 5.55 5.14 -2.16
N ALA A 98 4.96 5.42 -3.32
CA ALA A 98 4.79 6.79 -3.81
C ALA A 98 3.73 7.57 -3.03
N ILE A 99 2.63 6.91 -2.65
CA ILE A 99 1.58 7.53 -1.83
C ILE A 99 1.95 7.36 -0.35
N SER A 100 2.75 8.29 0.16
CA SER A 100 3.05 8.42 1.59
C SER A 100 2.94 9.88 1.99
N PHE A 101 1.84 10.22 2.65
CA PHE A 101 1.59 11.59 3.10
C PHE A 101 1.35 11.65 4.60
N PRO A 102 1.68 12.77 5.28
CA PRO A 102 1.34 12.98 6.69
C PRO A 102 -0.17 12.98 6.98
N SER A 103 -1.01 13.07 5.95
CA SER A 103 -2.46 13.09 6.09
C SER A 103 -3.10 12.29 4.95
N GLY A 104 -4.09 11.46 5.30
CA GLY A 104 -4.72 10.50 4.38
C GLY A 104 -4.36 9.07 4.76
N SER A 105 -5.06 8.10 4.16
CA SER A 105 -4.87 6.67 4.46
C SER A 105 -3.69 6.04 3.73
N GLY A 106 -3.19 6.67 2.65
CA GLY A 106 -2.22 6.07 1.74
C GLY A 106 -2.90 5.39 0.55
N ALA A 107 -2.15 4.54 -0.17
CA ALA A 107 -2.64 3.80 -1.35
C ALA A 107 -3.77 2.81 -1.01
N CYS A 108 -3.77 2.28 0.22
CA CYS A 108 -4.84 1.45 0.75
C CYS A 108 -5.47 2.19 1.93
N GLY A 109 -6.78 2.00 2.17
CA GLY A 109 -7.51 2.68 3.24
C GLY A 109 -6.92 2.49 4.64
N PHE A 110 -7.45 3.21 5.64
CA PHE A 110 -6.91 3.13 7.00
C PHE A 110 -6.86 1.70 7.54
N ASN A 111 -5.89 1.41 8.39
CA ASN A 111 -5.62 0.10 8.99
C ASN A 111 -5.34 -1.03 8.00
N SER A 112 -4.97 -0.72 6.76
CA SER A 112 -4.56 -1.69 5.75
C SER A 112 -3.15 -1.38 5.26
N TYR A 113 -2.55 -2.33 4.55
CA TYR A 113 -1.26 -2.12 3.91
C TYR A 113 -1.29 -2.49 2.42
N CYS A 114 -0.48 -1.78 1.65
CA CYS A 114 -0.31 -1.92 0.22
C CYS A 114 0.93 -2.77 -0.10
N LYS A 115 0.82 -3.67 -1.07
CA LYS A 115 1.96 -4.37 -1.66
C LYS A 115 1.80 -4.45 -3.18
N ILE A 116 2.89 -4.52 -3.91
CA ILE A 116 2.84 -4.81 -5.35
C ILE A 116 2.68 -6.33 -5.54
N GLY A 117 1.64 -6.73 -6.26
CA GLY A 117 1.40 -8.11 -6.65
C GLY A 117 2.26 -8.55 -7.84
N ASP A 118 2.20 -9.84 -8.16
CA ASP A 118 2.96 -10.43 -9.28
C ASP A 118 2.58 -9.81 -10.64
N ASP A 119 1.35 -9.30 -10.76
CA ASP A 119 0.83 -8.60 -11.93
C ASP A 119 1.28 -7.13 -12.04
N GLN A 120 2.19 -6.70 -11.16
CA GLN A 120 2.69 -5.31 -11.06
C GLN A 120 1.58 -4.29 -10.74
N ARG A 121 0.50 -4.74 -10.09
CA ARG A 121 -0.56 -3.86 -9.57
C ARG A 121 -0.53 -3.82 -8.04
N PRO A 122 -0.96 -2.71 -7.43
CA PRO A 122 -1.10 -2.65 -5.99
C PRO A 122 -2.24 -3.58 -5.52
N SER A 123 -2.03 -4.18 -4.37
CA SER A 123 -3.01 -4.99 -3.66
C SER A 123 -3.08 -4.53 -2.21
N CYS A 124 -4.30 -4.44 -1.67
CA CYS A 124 -4.56 -4.05 -0.30
C CYS A 124 -4.89 -5.26 0.56
N SER A 125 -4.27 -5.33 1.73
CA SER A 125 -4.46 -6.40 2.71
C SER A 125 -4.64 -5.84 4.12
N CYS A 126 -5.35 -6.59 4.97
CA CYS A 126 -5.45 -6.27 6.38
C CYS A 126 -4.30 -6.91 7.17
N PRO A 127 -3.72 -6.21 8.16
CA PRO A 127 -2.74 -6.79 9.07
C PRO A 127 -3.40 -7.78 10.04
N PRO A 128 -2.62 -8.60 10.77
CA PRO A 128 -3.14 -9.53 11.76
C PRO A 128 -4.09 -8.88 12.77
N GLY A 129 -5.22 -9.55 13.03
CA GLY A 129 -6.26 -9.05 13.94
C GLY A 129 -7.21 -8.01 13.33
N TYR A 130 -7.11 -7.71 12.04
CA TYR A 130 -7.99 -6.79 11.31
C TYR A 130 -8.75 -7.51 10.19
N THR A 131 -9.89 -6.94 9.78
CA THR A 131 -10.68 -7.40 8.63
C THR A 131 -11.11 -6.23 7.75
N PHE A 132 -11.44 -6.49 6.49
CA PHE A 132 -11.88 -5.44 5.57
C PHE A 132 -13.16 -4.76 6.06
N LEU A 133 -13.23 -3.44 5.89
CA LEU A 133 -14.44 -2.68 6.14
C LEU A 133 -15.56 -3.08 5.16
N ASP A 134 -15.19 -3.34 3.91
CA ASP A 134 -16.06 -3.76 2.83
C ASP A 134 -15.35 -4.87 2.04
N GLN A 135 -15.90 -6.08 2.03
CA GLN A 135 -15.29 -7.20 1.31
C GLN A 135 -15.36 -7.04 -0.21
N ASN A 136 -16.26 -6.20 -0.72
CA ASN A 136 -16.39 -5.91 -2.15
C ASN A 136 -15.48 -4.76 -2.59
N ASP A 137 -14.94 -4.00 -1.63
CA ASP A 137 -14.03 -2.89 -1.89
C ASP A 137 -12.93 -2.84 -0.82
N VAL A 138 -11.89 -3.64 -1.06
CA VAL A 138 -10.72 -3.77 -0.18
C VAL A 138 -9.92 -2.46 -0.04
N THR A 139 -10.14 -1.48 -0.94
CA THR A 139 -9.43 -0.19 -0.89
C THR A 139 -9.94 0.72 0.22
N LYS A 140 -11.14 0.47 0.76
CA LYS A 140 -11.71 1.24 1.88
C LYS A 140 -10.98 1.04 3.20
N GLY A 141 -10.09 0.05 3.29
CA GLY A 141 -9.29 -0.23 4.47
C GLY A 141 -9.92 -1.28 5.38
N CYS A 142 -9.43 -1.33 6.62
CA CYS A 142 -9.75 -2.38 7.58
C CYS A 142 -10.22 -1.84 8.93
N LYS A 143 -10.85 -2.72 9.71
CA LYS A 143 -11.22 -2.51 11.10
C LYS A 143 -10.60 -3.59 11.99
N GLN A 144 -10.31 -3.23 13.24
CA GLN A 144 -9.90 -4.18 14.26
C GLN A 144 -11.03 -5.17 14.56
N MET A 145 -10.66 -6.42 14.85
CA MET A 145 -11.57 -7.51 15.20
C MET A 145 -11.60 -7.81 16.70
N PHE A 146 -10.95 -6.98 17.51
CA PHE A 146 -10.86 -7.12 18.96
C PHE A 146 -10.97 -5.77 19.64
N ILE A 147 -11.31 -5.78 20.92
CA ILE A 147 -11.34 -4.58 21.77
C ILE A 147 -9.90 -4.23 22.15
N SER A 148 -9.52 -2.98 21.89
CA SER A 148 -8.21 -2.42 22.27
C SER A 148 -8.00 -2.47 23.78
N GLN A 149 -6.75 -2.39 24.22
CA GLN A 149 -6.42 -2.39 25.65
C GLN A 149 -7.04 -1.18 26.35
N ASP A 150 -7.62 -1.39 27.53
CA ASP A 150 -8.14 -0.32 28.35
C ASP A 150 -7.00 0.46 29.05
N CYS A 151 -6.96 1.77 28.80
CA CYS A 151 -6.02 2.69 29.45
C CYS A 151 -6.39 2.99 30.92
N GLY A 152 -7.61 2.67 31.37
CA GLY A 152 -8.01 2.79 32.78
C GLY A 152 -7.41 1.70 33.68
N HIS A 153 -7.17 0.51 33.11
CA HIS A 153 -6.64 -0.66 33.83
C HIS A 153 -5.55 -1.41 33.04
N PRO A 154 -4.49 -0.73 32.57
CA PRO A 154 -3.56 -1.26 31.57
C PRO A 154 -2.78 -2.49 32.07
N SER A 155 -2.39 -2.53 33.35
CA SER A 155 -1.55 -3.59 33.90
C SER A 155 -2.22 -4.96 34.01
N GLN A 156 -3.56 -5.03 33.99
CA GLN A 156 -4.29 -6.31 34.05
C GLN A 156 -4.49 -6.93 32.66
N GLU A 157 -4.40 -6.13 31.59
CA GLU A 157 -4.74 -6.58 30.24
C GLU A 157 -3.52 -6.91 29.37
N THR A 158 -2.30 -6.49 29.74
CA THR A 158 -1.09 -6.77 28.95
C THR A 158 -0.95 -8.26 28.59
N GLU A 159 -1.28 -9.16 29.51
CA GLU A 159 -1.21 -10.60 29.28
C GLU A 159 -2.22 -11.12 28.25
N SER A 160 -3.28 -10.35 27.97
CA SER A 160 -4.30 -10.65 26.95
C SER A 160 -3.86 -10.26 25.54
N PHE A 161 -2.73 -9.59 25.37
CA PHE A 161 -2.21 -9.17 24.07
C PHE A 161 -0.88 -9.88 23.75
N GLU A 162 -0.61 -10.01 22.47
CA GLU A 162 0.64 -10.52 21.91
C GLU A 162 1.09 -9.68 20.72
N ILE A 163 2.32 -9.90 20.28
CA ILE A 163 2.89 -9.26 19.10
C ILE A 163 2.94 -10.29 17.97
N GLU A 164 2.38 -9.94 16.82
CA GLU A 164 2.58 -10.65 15.56
C GLU A 164 3.52 -9.88 14.64
N ASP A 165 4.49 -10.59 14.06
CA ASP A 165 5.53 -9.99 13.23
C ASP A 165 5.06 -9.81 11.79
N MET A 166 5.36 -8.64 11.22
CA MET A 166 5.24 -8.35 9.81
C MET A 166 6.58 -7.82 9.29
N LEU A 167 7.30 -8.69 8.59
CA LEU A 167 8.59 -8.33 7.98
C LEU A 167 8.39 -7.34 6.82
N ASN A 168 9.41 -6.52 6.57
CA ASN A 168 9.48 -5.58 5.46
C ASN A 168 8.24 -4.68 5.36
N THR A 169 7.71 -4.29 6.52
CA THR A 169 6.41 -3.61 6.63
C THR A 169 6.52 -2.39 7.54
N ASN A 170 5.93 -1.27 7.11
CA ASN A 170 5.87 -0.04 7.89
C ASN A 170 4.50 0.63 7.74
N PHE A 171 4.17 1.51 8.68
CA PHE A 171 3.00 2.41 8.66
C PHE A 171 3.48 3.86 8.89
N PRO A 172 4.07 4.51 7.88
CA PRO A 172 4.69 5.82 8.02
C PRO A 172 3.73 6.92 8.50
N HIS A 173 4.28 7.90 9.21
CA HIS A 173 3.59 9.11 9.69
C HIS A 173 2.51 8.88 10.76
N THR A 174 2.47 7.70 11.38
CA THR A 174 1.56 7.39 12.51
C THR A 174 2.27 7.27 13.86
N ASP A 175 3.55 7.61 13.88
CA ASP A 175 4.43 7.57 15.05
C ASP A 175 4.04 8.66 16.06
N TYR A 176 3.98 8.29 17.34
CA TYR A 176 3.82 9.27 18.42
C TYR A 176 5.03 9.30 19.37
N GLU A 177 5.81 8.23 19.41
CA GLU A 177 7.04 8.12 20.20
C GLU A 177 8.12 7.35 19.45
N VAL A 178 9.37 7.74 19.66
CA VAL A 178 10.55 7.13 19.02
C VAL A 178 11.65 6.95 20.06
N PHE A 179 12.19 5.73 20.12
CA PHE A 179 13.26 5.36 21.03
C PHE A 179 14.44 4.80 20.24
N GLY A 180 15.63 5.39 20.43
CA GLY A 180 16.87 4.91 19.82
C GLY A 180 17.72 4.09 20.80
N SER A 181 18.62 3.28 20.25
CA SER A 181 19.55 2.43 21.00
C SER A 181 18.88 1.39 21.91
N VAL A 182 17.74 0.86 21.47
CA VAL A 182 16.99 -0.21 22.15
C VAL A 182 17.06 -1.51 21.35
N ASP A 183 16.84 -2.65 22.00
CA ASP A 183 16.66 -3.92 21.30
C ASP A 183 15.18 -4.15 20.93
N GLU A 184 14.94 -5.19 20.12
CA GLU A 184 13.59 -5.52 19.63
C GLU A 184 12.67 -5.97 20.77
N ASP A 185 13.19 -6.69 21.76
CA ASP A 185 12.42 -7.20 22.89
C ASP A 185 11.91 -6.07 23.78
N TRP A 186 12.74 -5.06 24.02
CA TRP A 186 12.35 -3.84 24.68
C TRP A 186 11.22 -3.14 23.91
N CYS A 187 11.33 -3.02 22.59
CA CYS A 187 10.30 -2.40 21.75
C CYS A 187 8.97 -3.15 21.82
N ARG A 188 9.01 -4.49 21.77
CA ARG A 188 7.83 -5.36 21.94
C ARG A 188 7.17 -5.15 23.30
N GLN A 189 7.95 -5.17 24.38
CA GLN A 189 7.44 -5.02 25.75
C GLN A 189 6.85 -3.63 25.98
N PHE A 190 7.51 -2.60 25.48
CA PHE A 190 7.02 -1.24 25.55
C PHE A 190 5.64 -1.13 24.90
N CYS A 191 5.51 -1.56 23.64
CA CYS A 191 4.23 -1.52 22.92
C CYS A 191 3.15 -2.38 23.59
N LEU A 192 3.50 -3.56 24.14
CA LEU A 192 2.54 -4.38 24.89
C LEU A 192 2.02 -3.66 26.14
N SER A 193 2.90 -2.97 26.87
CA SER A 193 2.53 -2.26 28.10
C SER A 193 1.76 -0.96 27.85
N ASP A 194 1.97 -0.31 26.71
CA ASP A 194 1.29 0.93 26.34
C ASP A 194 -0.08 0.67 25.68
N CYS A 195 -1.15 1.13 26.32
CA CYS A 195 -2.52 0.98 25.82
C CYS A 195 -2.81 1.76 24.51
N TYR A 196 -2.03 2.80 24.19
CA TYR A 196 -2.15 3.56 22.95
C TYR A 196 -1.39 2.92 21.78
N CYS A 197 -0.41 2.06 22.06
CA CYS A 197 0.33 1.36 21.02
C CYS A 197 -0.55 0.30 20.35
N VAL A 198 -0.72 0.43 19.03
CA VAL A 198 -1.37 -0.60 18.19
C VAL A 198 -0.36 -1.36 17.33
N VAL A 199 0.78 -0.74 17.04
CA VAL A 199 1.91 -1.34 16.34
C VAL A 199 3.16 -0.56 16.71
N ALA A 200 4.29 -1.25 16.81
CA ALA A 200 5.60 -0.62 16.79
C ALA A 200 6.35 -1.05 15.52
N THR A 201 7.16 -0.19 14.93
CA THR A 201 8.14 -0.63 13.93
C THR A 201 9.53 -0.64 14.54
N PHE A 202 10.32 -1.64 14.20
CA PHE A 202 11.69 -1.80 14.67
C PHE A 202 12.65 -1.91 13.49
N MET A 203 13.69 -1.07 13.50
CA MET A 203 14.76 -1.04 12.51
C MET A 203 16.00 -0.41 13.14
N ASP A 204 17.17 -1.01 12.94
CA ASP A 204 18.49 -0.47 13.35
C ASP A 204 18.54 0.06 14.79
N ARG A 205 18.10 -0.76 15.76
CA ARG A 205 18.02 -0.43 17.20
C ARG A 205 17.14 0.79 17.51
N THR A 206 16.21 1.10 16.62
CA THR A 206 15.24 2.17 16.79
C THR A 206 13.84 1.59 16.78
N CYS A 207 13.03 2.02 17.73
CA CYS A 207 11.65 1.62 17.93
C CYS A 207 10.75 2.83 17.70
N TRP A 208 9.78 2.72 16.81
CA TRP A 208 8.77 3.74 16.58
C TRP A 208 7.40 3.21 16.96
N ASN A 209 6.80 3.77 18.01
CA ASN A 209 5.47 3.38 18.45
C ASN A 209 4.41 4.20 17.73
N LYS A 210 3.37 3.50 17.26
CA LYS A 210 2.35 4.07 16.40
C LYS A 210 0.96 3.87 17.01
N ARG A 211 0.12 4.89 16.85
CA ARG A 211 -1.27 4.91 17.32
C ARG A 211 -2.24 4.77 16.16
N GLY A 212 -3.44 4.28 16.45
CA GLY A 212 -4.50 4.15 15.46
C GLY A 212 -5.21 5.47 15.13
N PRO A 213 -5.89 5.57 13.97
CA PRO A 213 -5.89 4.58 12.89
C PRO A 213 -4.54 4.55 12.14
N LEU A 214 -4.14 3.37 11.67
CA LEU A 214 -2.90 3.23 10.89
C LEU A 214 -3.11 3.76 9.47
N ALA A 215 -2.09 4.42 8.94
CA ALA A 215 -2.09 5.02 7.62
C ALA A 215 -0.80 4.65 6.88
N ASN A 216 -0.84 4.80 5.56
CA ASN A 216 0.28 4.58 4.65
C ASN A 216 0.90 3.19 4.78
N GLY A 217 0.13 2.19 5.21
CA GLY A 217 0.65 0.84 5.41
C GLY A 217 1.25 0.32 4.10
N VAL A 218 2.46 -0.22 4.17
CA VAL A 218 3.17 -0.72 3.01
C VAL A 218 4.04 -1.91 3.38
N THR A 219 4.03 -2.93 2.52
CA THR A 219 4.97 -4.06 2.55
C THR A 219 5.71 -4.09 1.23
N ASP A 220 7.04 -3.97 1.28
CA ASP A 220 7.90 -3.98 0.10
C ASP A 220 9.28 -4.57 0.45
N PRO A 221 9.88 -5.43 -0.40
CA PRO A 221 11.18 -6.03 -0.12
C PRO A 221 12.32 -5.05 0.16
N GLY A 222 12.21 -3.81 -0.31
CA GLY A 222 13.18 -2.73 -0.05
C GLY A 222 13.04 -2.09 1.33
N ILE A 223 11.96 -2.39 2.08
CA ILE A 223 11.77 -1.91 3.45
C ILE A 223 12.50 -2.87 4.41
N SER A 224 13.39 -2.34 5.25
CA SER A 224 14.09 -3.12 6.28
C SER A 224 13.34 -3.15 7.63
N ASP A 225 12.31 -2.32 7.80
CA ASP A 225 11.50 -2.28 9.01
C ASP A 225 10.76 -3.61 9.26
N LYS A 226 10.67 -3.97 10.55
CA LYS A 226 9.76 -4.99 11.05
C LYS A 226 8.62 -4.32 11.81
N ALA A 227 7.39 -4.50 11.35
CA ALA A 227 6.21 -4.10 12.11
C ALA A 227 5.86 -5.19 13.15
N LEU A 228 5.66 -4.75 14.38
CA LEU A 228 5.35 -5.53 15.57
C LEU A 228 3.89 -5.24 15.92
N MET A 229 2.97 -6.00 15.32
CA MET A 229 1.53 -5.76 15.42
C MET A 229 0.99 -6.24 16.76
N LYS A 230 0.42 -5.33 17.55
CA LYS A 230 -0.25 -5.71 18.80
C LYS A 230 -1.65 -6.24 18.53
N VAL A 231 -1.89 -7.49 18.91
CA VAL A 231 -3.17 -8.17 18.71
C VAL A 231 -3.65 -8.81 20.00
N ARG A 232 -4.96 -8.94 20.18
CA ARG A 232 -5.52 -9.66 21.33
C ARG A 232 -5.34 -11.17 21.10
N LYS A 233 -4.79 -11.86 22.10
CA LYS A 233 -4.67 -13.32 22.10
C LYS A 233 -6.06 -13.93 21.91
N ARG A 234 -6.17 -14.91 21.01
CA ARG A 234 -7.44 -15.62 20.82
C ARG A 234 -7.70 -16.54 22.01
N ASN A 235 -8.85 -16.39 22.67
CA ASN A 235 -9.35 -17.40 23.60
C ASN A 235 -9.68 -18.68 22.81
N ARG A 236 -8.90 -19.75 22.98
CA ARG A 236 -9.15 -21.08 22.36
C ARG A 236 -10.59 -21.58 22.55
N THR A 237 -11.24 -21.18 23.65
CA THR A 237 -12.62 -21.51 23.98
C THR A 237 -13.64 -20.81 23.06
N GLU A 238 -13.38 -19.58 22.65
CA GLU A 238 -14.23 -18.78 21.76
C GLU A 238 -14.14 -19.25 20.30
N GLU A 239 -12.95 -19.66 19.83
CA GLU A 239 -12.79 -20.31 18.52
C GLU A 239 -13.57 -21.62 18.41
N LEU A 240 -13.57 -22.44 19.47
CA LEU A 240 -14.36 -23.67 19.54
C LEU A 240 -15.86 -23.38 19.55
N ALA A 241 -16.29 -22.27 20.17
CA ALA A 241 -17.69 -21.84 20.17
C ALA A 241 -18.13 -21.31 18.79
N GLN A 242 -17.31 -20.48 18.14
CA GLN A 242 -17.58 -19.96 16.80
C GLN A 242 -17.58 -21.08 15.74
N LYS A 243 -16.64 -22.03 15.80
CA LYS A 243 -16.65 -23.22 14.93
C LYS A 243 -17.89 -24.09 15.16
N LYS A 244 -18.39 -24.23 16.40
CA LYS A 244 -19.64 -24.95 16.70
C LYS A 244 -20.87 -24.23 16.17
N SER A 245 -20.91 -22.90 16.21
CA SER A 245 -22.02 -22.10 15.69
C SER A 245 -22.06 -22.09 14.16
N ALA A 246 -20.91 -21.98 13.49
CA ALA A 246 -20.83 -22.08 12.02
C ALA A 246 -21.29 -23.46 11.51
N LYS A 247 -20.91 -24.54 12.21
CA LYS A 247 -21.33 -25.91 11.87
C LYS A 247 -22.83 -26.19 12.11
N LYS A 248 -23.48 -25.41 12.98
CA LYS A 248 -24.94 -25.46 13.18
C LYS A 248 -25.68 -24.71 12.07
N SER A 249 -25.15 -23.58 11.61
CA SER A 249 -25.71 -22.81 10.49
C SER A 249 -25.79 -23.62 9.19
N ASP A 250 -24.74 -24.38 8.86
CA ASP A 250 -24.73 -25.25 7.66
C ASP A 250 -25.70 -26.44 7.74
N ARG A 251 -26.07 -26.86 8.95
CA ARG A 251 -27.04 -27.96 9.16
C ARG A 251 -28.49 -27.51 9.16
N SER A 252 -28.75 -26.21 9.12
CA SER A 252 -30.11 -25.64 9.04
C SER A 252 -30.51 -25.25 7.61
N ALA A 253 -29.65 -25.51 6.63
CA ALA A 253 -29.85 -25.22 5.21
C ALA A 253 -30.32 -26.43 4.37
N PHE A 254 -30.82 -27.50 5.03
CA PHE A 254 -31.47 -28.66 4.40
C PHE A 254 -32.83 -28.93 5.03
#